data_AF-A0A1C4Z4P6-F1
#
_entry.id   AF-A0A1C4Z4P6-F1
#
_cell.length_a   1.000
_cell.length_b   1.000
_cell.length_c   1.000
_cell.angle_alpha   90.00
_cell.angle_beta   90.00
_cell.angle_gamma   90.00
#
_symmetry.space_group_name_H-M   'P 1'
#
loop_
_entity.id
_entity.type
_entity.pdbx_description
1 polymer ?
#
loop_
_entity_poly.entity_id
_entity_poly.type
_entity_poly.pdbx_seq_one_letter_code
_entity_poly.pdbx_strand_id
1 'polypeptide(L)'
;MGWWRNRRRRTPPENVAELLSSSGPFRVASEQVEIGDWETVRRWLRELDPDLGQQVFVHRPWGTVAAVSDHRDPVAVVMSDAEGRPWAAYVPGADHREHLTPEQVESVMLAALTSDGPPAGPDWRRLD
;
A
#
# COMPACT_ATOMS: atom_id res chain seq x y z
N MET A 1 7.96 -11.01 -9.26
CA MET A 1 6.80 -11.53 -10.04
C MET A 1 5.54 -11.03 -9.36
N GLY A 2 4.74 -10.26 -10.10
CA GLY A 2 3.61 -9.50 -9.57
C GLY A 2 2.43 -10.36 -9.13
N TRP A 3 2.37 -10.62 -7.83
CA TRP A 3 1.25 -11.18 -7.06
C TRP A 3 -0.09 -10.42 -7.13
N TRP A 4 -0.12 -9.22 -7.75
CA TRP A 4 -1.29 -8.36 -7.98
C TRP A 4 -2.44 -9.02 -8.76
N ARG A 5 -2.16 -10.09 -9.52
CA ARG A 5 -3.04 -10.55 -10.60
C ARG A 5 -4.09 -11.61 -10.23
N ASN A 6 -4.06 -12.18 -9.02
CA ASN A 6 -4.83 -13.40 -8.72
C ASN A 6 -5.88 -13.34 -7.61
N ARG A 7 -6.27 -12.18 -7.07
CA ARG A 7 -7.49 -12.07 -6.23
C ARG A 7 -8.77 -12.03 -7.10
N ARG A 8 -9.06 -13.12 -7.83
CA ARG A 8 -10.40 -13.35 -8.39
C ARG A 8 -11.29 -14.00 -7.33
N ARG A 9 -12.40 -13.34 -6.99
CA ARG A 9 -13.63 -13.88 -6.35
C ARG A 9 -13.64 -14.19 -4.84
N ARG A 10 -13.18 -13.24 -4.03
CA ARG A 10 -13.80 -12.92 -2.74
C ARG A 10 -13.93 -11.40 -2.74
N THR A 11 -15.08 -10.85 -2.41
CA THR A 11 -15.18 -9.41 -2.12
C THR A 11 -14.07 -9.12 -1.11
N PRO A 12 -13.01 -8.38 -1.46
CA PRO A 12 -11.96 -8.09 -0.50
C PRO A 12 -12.63 -7.42 0.70
N PRO A 13 -12.23 -7.75 1.94
CA PRO A 13 -12.74 -7.03 3.10
C PRO A 13 -12.52 -5.53 2.86
N GLU A 14 -13.62 -4.78 2.79
CA GLU A 14 -13.59 -3.33 2.62
C GLU A 14 -13.43 -2.70 3.99
N ASN A 15 -12.72 -1.58 4.08
CA ASN A 15 -12.46 -0.88 5.34
C ASN A 15 -11.58 -1.65 6.32
N VAL A 16 -10.55 -2.33 5.81
CA VAL A 16 -9.52 -2.97 6.64
C VAL A 16 -8.13 -2.56 6.18
N ALA A 17 -7.17 -2.60 7.09
CA ALA A 17 -5.76 -2.59 6.77
C ALA A 17 -5.19 -4.01 6.92
N GLU A 18 -4.30 -4.41 6.01
CA GLU A 18 -3.72 -5.74 5.95
C GLU A 18 -2.20 -5.65 5.84
N LEU A 19 -1.45 -6.23 6.76
CA LEU A 19 -0.01 -6.47 6.62
C LEU A 19 0.20 -7.85 6.00
N LEU A 20 0.83 -7.89 4.83
CA LEU A 20 1.32 -9.11 4.21
C LEU A 20 2.84 -9.23 4.41
N SER A 21 3.28 -10.37 4.90
CA SER A 21 4.70 -10.70 5.07
C SER A 21 5.02 -11.98 4.28
N SER A 22 6.09 -11.99 3.49
CA SER A 22 6.54 -13.13 2.70
C SER A 22 7.88 -13.65 3.22
N SER A 23 7.86 -14.58 4.17
CA SER A 23 9.07 -15.19 4.75
C SER A 23 9.49 -16.45 3.97
N GLY A 24 9.82 -16.24 2.69
CA GLY A 24 10.30 -17.29 1.76
C GLY A 24 9.30 -17.65 0.65
N PRO A 25 9.62 -18.64 -0.22
CA PRO A 25 8.91 -18.85 -1.48
C PRO A 25 7.45 -19.32 -1.37
N PHE A 26 6.99 -19.72 -0.18
CA PHE A 26 5.65 -20.30 0.01
C PHE A 26 4.95 -19.87 1.32
N ARG A 27 5.58 -19.05 2.17
CA ARG A 27 5.01 -18.64 3.46
C ARG A 27 4.57 -17.19 3.39
N VAL A 28 3.27 -17.00 3.21
CA VAL A 28 2.61 -15.70 3.30
C VAL A 28 1.87 -15.66 4.63
N ALA A 29 2.24 -14.71 5.48
CA ALA A 29 1.48 -14.36 6.67
C ALA A 29 0.67 -13.09 6.38
N SER A 30 -0.58 -13.05 6.84
CA SER A 30 -1.46 -11.89 6.72
C SER A 30 -2.01 -11.52 8.09
N GLU A 31 -1.80 -10.28 8.52
CA GLU A 31 -2.43 -9.69 9.70
C GLU A 31 -3.41 -8.62 9.24
N GLN A 32 -4.64 -8.61 9.77
CA GLN A 32 -5.68 -7.66 9.38
C GLN A 32 -6.20 -6.91 10.61
N VAL A 33 -6.37 -5.60 10.45
CA VAL A 33 -6.98 -4.72 11.46
C VAL A 33 -8.05 -3.85 10.82
N GLU A 34 -8.99 -3.39 11.62
CA GLU A 34 -9.98 -2.41 11.18
C GLU A 34 -9.29 -1.07 10.88
N ILE A 35 -9.81 -0.30 9.93
CA ILE A 35 -9.23 1.02 9.55
C ILE A 35 -9.15 2.03 10.72
N GLY A 36 -9.88 1.82 11.80
CA GLY A 36 -9.82 2.62 13.01
C GLY A 36 -8.55 2.40 13.84
N ASP A 37 -7.84 1.29 13.64
CA ASP A 37 -6.59 0.96 14.34
C ASP A 37 -5.36 1.55 13.61
N TRP A 38 -5.32 2.87 13.60
CA TRP A 38 -4.23 3.63 12.98
C TRP A 38 -2.89 3.42 13.70
N GLU A 39 -2.89 3.10 14.99
CA GLU A 39 -1.67 2.83 15.76
C GLU A 39 -0.97 1.56 15.27
N THR A 40 -1.73 0.49 15.03
CA THR A 40 -1.18 -0.74 14.48
C THR A 40 -0.65 -0.53 13.05
N VAL A 41 -1.37 0.19 12.19
CA VAL A 41 -0.91 0.47 10.82
C VAL A 41 0.35 1.33 10.83
N ARG A 42 0.40 2.36 11.69
CA ARG A 42 1.60 3.19 11.86
C ARG A 42 2.80 2.37 12.32
N ARG A 43 2.60 1.45 13.25
CA ARG A 43 3.64 0.52 13.71
C ARG A 43 4.16 -0.33 12.57
N TRP A 44 3.28 -0.97 11.78
CA TRP A 44 3.69 -1.76 10.62
C TRP A 44 4.49 -0.94 9.60
N LEU A 45 4.10 0.31 9.32
CA LEU A 45 4.83 1.16 8.37
C LEU A 45 6.24 1.52 8.85
N ARG A 46 6.44 1.66 10.17
CA ARG A 46 7.75 1.93 10.77
C ARG A 46 8.62 0.68 10.88
N GLU A 47 7.99 -0.46 11.04
CA GLU A 47 8.64 -1.78 11.16
C GLU A 47 8.74 -2.51 9.81
N LEU A 48 8.44 -1.83 8.69
CA LEU A 48 8.47 -2.40 7.34
C LEU A 48 9.85 -2.98 7.04
N ASP A 49 9.94 -4.31 7.06
CA ASP A 49 11.18 -5.03 6.82
C ASP A 49 11.26 -5.47 5.35
N PRO A 50 12.21 -4.93 4.55
CA PRO A 50 12.42 -5.35 3.18
C PRO A 50 12.85 -6.82 3.08
N ASP A 51 13.59 -7.37 4.06
CA ASP A 51 14.04 -8.78 4.10
C ASP A 51 12.88 -9.78 4.18
N LEU A 52 11.72 -9.31 4.64
CA LEU A 52 10.49 -10.10 4.76
C LEU A 52 9.49 -9.82 3.62
N GLY A 53 9.86 -9.00 2.64
CA GLY A 53 8.98 -8.59 1.54
C GLY A 53 7.65 -8.03 2.04
N GLN A 54 7.71 -7.27 3.15
CA GLN A 54 6.52 -6.79 3.85
C GLN A 54 5.82 -5.68 3.09
N GLN A 55 4.49 -5.77 3.09
CA GLN A 55 3.62 -4.88 2.34
C GLN A 55 2.38 -4.59 3.16
N VAL A 56 2.08 -3.30 3.34
CA VAL A 56 0.93 -2.83 4.11
C VAL A 56 -0.12 -2.36 3.13
N PHE A 57 -1.32 -2.91 3.21
CA PHE A 57 -2.47 -2.59 2.38
C PHE A 57 -3.52 -1.87 3.21
N VAL A 58 -4.20 -0.93 2.57
CA VAL A 58 -5.41 -0.28 3.07
C VAL A 58 -6.49 -0.51 2.03
N HIS A 59 -7.48 -1.32 2.36
CA HIS A 59 -8.61 -1.65 1.50
C HIS A 59 -9.79 -0.73 1.81
N ARG A 60 -10.24 0.01 0.80
CA ARG A 60 -11.39 0.93 0.89
C ARG A 60 -12.35 0.69 -0.29
N PRO A 61 -13.62 1.11 -0.20
CA PRO A 61 -14.59 0.94 -1.29
C PRO A 61 -14.17 1.62 -2.61
N TRP A 62 -13.39 2.70 -2.53
CA TRP A 62 -12.88 3.43 -3.70
C TRP A 62 -11.61 2.83 -4.30
N GLY A 63 -10.94 1.92 -3.61
CA GLY A 63 -9.68 1.34 -4.05
C GLY A 63 -8.83 0.77 -2.92
N THR A 64 -7.68 0.21 -3.28
CA THR A 64 -6.68 -0.29 -2.34
C THR A 64 -5.40 0.51 -2.50
N VAL A 65 -4.85 1.02 -1.40
CA VAL A 65 -3.51 1.64 -1.37
C VAL A 65 -2.56 0.68 -0.67
N ALA A 66 -1.36 0.53 -1.20
CA ALA A 66 -0.35 -0.35 -0.64
C ALA A 66 1.01 0.36 -0.53
N ALA A 67 1.65 0.25 0.63
CA ALA A 67 3.06 0.54 0.81
C ALA A 67 3.86 -0.75 0.61
N VAL A 68 4.80 -0.72 -0.31
CA VAL A 68 5.58 -1.87 -0.75
C VAL A 68 7.06 -1.63 -0.46
N SER A 69 7.63 -2.49 0.37
CA SER A 69 9.08 -2.57 0.53
C SER A 69 9.60 -3.75 -0.31
N ASP A 70 10.40 -3.46 -1.34
CA ASP A 70 11.18 -4.44 -2.09
C ASP A 70 12.65 -4.04 -1.95
N HIS A 71 13.56 -5.00 -1.81
CA HIS A 71 15.00 -4.81 -1.63
C HIS A 71 15.70 -3.88 -2.63
N ARG A 72 15.01 -3.55 -3.71
CA ARG A 72 15.55 -2.82 -4.86
C ARG A 72 15.26 -1.33 -4.81
N ASP A 73 14.24 -0.89 -4.08
CA ASP A 73 13.75 0.49 -4.09
C ASP A 73 13.35 0.98 -2.70
N PRO A 74 13.44 2.30 -2.41
CA PRO A 74 12.78 2.88 -1.25
C PRO A 74 11.28 2.59 -1.31
N VAL A 75 10.64 2.44 -0.14
CA VAL A 75 9.23 2.02 0.00
C VAL A 75 8.33 2.75 -1.00
N ALA A 76 7.74 2.00 -1.93
CA ALA A 76 6.88 2.54 -2.97
C ALA A 76 5.43 2.51 -2.51
N VAL A 77 4.66 3.55 -2.86
CA VAL A 77 3.20 3.53 -2.64
C VAL A 77 2.51 3.34 -3.97
N VAL A 78 1.65 2.33 -4.04
CA VAL A 78 0.82 2.04 -5.19
C VAL A 78 -0.63 2.00 -4.80
N MET A 79 -1.52 2.24 -5.76
CA MET A 79 -2.95 2.16 -5.57
C MET A 79 -3.56 1.34 -6.70
N SER A 80 -4.56 0.54 -6.39
CA SER A 80 -5.51 0.02 -7.37
C SER A 80 -6.84 0.70 -7.13
N ASP A 81 -7.41 1.35 -8.13
CA ASP A 81 -8.76 1.93 -8.00
C ASP A 81 -9.84 0.84 -7.91
N ALA A 82 -11.10 1.23 -7.71
CA ALA A 82 -12.24 0.30 -7.67
C ALA A 82 -12.39 -0.56 -8.94
N GLU A 83 -11.83 -0.12 -10.08
CA GLU A 83 -11.82 -0.86 -11.35
C GLU A 83 -10.58 -1.77 -11.49
N GLY A 84 -9.68 -1.75 -10.49
CA GLY A 84 -8.45 -2.51 -10.46
C GLY A 84 -7.34 -1.94 -11.33
N ARG A 85 -7.44 -0.68 -11.77
CA ARG A 85 -6.37 -0.03 -12.53
C ARG A 85 -5.24 0.39 -11.59
N PRO A 86 -3.99 0.07 -11.90
CA PRO A 86 -2.86 0.38 -11.04
C PRO A 86 -2.35 1.82 -11.23
N TRP A 87 -1.97 2.43 -10.11
CA TRP A 87 -1.42 3.77 -10.01
C TRP A 87 -0.21 3.72 -9.07
N ALA A 88 0.79 4.56 -9.30
CA ALA A 88 1.92 4.75 -8.40
C ALA A 88 1.96 6.20 -7.90
N ALA A 89 2.35 6.36 -6.64
CA ALA A 89 2.50 7.66 -6.00
C ALA A 89 3.93 8.19 -6.21
N TYR A 90 4.03 9.43 -6.65
CA TYR A 90 5.30 10.15 -6.80
C TYR A 90 5.28 11.45 -5.99
N VAL A 91 6.49 11.98 -5.73
CA VAL A 91 6.63 13.33 -5.17
C VAL A 91 6.00 14.35 -6.14
N PRO A 92 5.14 15.27 -5.67
CA PRO A 92 4.52 16.27 -6.52
C PRO A 92 5.55 17.11 -7.28
N GLY A 93 5.40 17.18 -8.61
CA GLY A 93 6.31 17.94 -9.47
C GLY A 93 7.62 17.22 -9.82
N ALA A 94 7.84 15.99 -9.37
CA ALA A 94 9.05 15.24 -9.69
C ALA A 94 9.01 14.60 -11.09
N ASP A 95 10.18 14.51 -11.72
CA ASP A 95 10.36 14.01 -13.09
C ASP A 95 10.45 12.46 -13.17
N HIS A 96 9.59 11.76 -12.41
CA HIS A 96 9.41 10.29 -12.36
C HIS A 96 10.43 9.47 -11.55
N ARG A 97 11.50 10.07 -11.02
CA ARG A 97 12.56 9.32 -10.29
C ARG A 97 12.62 9.56 -8.79
N GLU A 98 11.85 10.51 -8.29
CA GLU A 98 11.82 10.78 -6.85
C GLU A 98 10.68 9.99 -6.21
N HIS A 99 11.09 9.01 -5.41
CA HIS A 99 10.21 8.21 -4.58
C HIS A 99 9.82 9.02 -3.34
N LEU A 100 8.65 8.68 -2.78
CA LEU A 100 8.22 9.27 -1.52
C LEU A 100 9.22 8.95 -0.41
N THR A 101 9.47 9.93 0.46
CA THR A 101 10.17 9.71 1.72
C THR A 101 9.34 8.82 2.66
N PRO A 102 9.95 8.11 3.63
CA PRO A 102 9.20 7.30 4.59
C PRO A 102 8.09 8.07 5.33
N GLU A 103 8.33 9.35 5.64
CA GLU A 103 7.35 10.24 6.28
C GLU A 103 6.17 10.55 5.36
N GLN A 104 6.42 10.75 4.05
CA GLN A 104 5.37 10.93 3.06
C GLN A 104 4.58 9.64 2.83
N VAL A 105 5.24 8.48 2.83
CA VAL A 105 4.57 7.17 2.80
C VAL A 105 3.66 7.01 4.00
N GLU A 106 4.14 7.27 5.22
CA GLU A 106 3.33 7.24 6.45
C GLU A 106 2.12 8.17 6.30
N SER A 107 2.32 9.41 5.85
CA SER A 107 1.23 10.36 5.66
C SER A 107 0.19 9.91 4.65
N VAL A 108 0.59 9.35 3.50
CA VAL A 108 -0.33 8.87 2.46
C VAL A 108 -1.14 7.67 2.94
N MET A 109 -0.49 6.73 3.62
CA MET A 109 -1.14 5.53 4.15
C MET A 109 -2.13 5.88 5.27
N LEU A 110 -1.76 6.77 6.19
CA LEU A 110 -2.67 7.25 7.24
C LEU A 110 -3.85 8.06 6.66
N ALA A 111 -3.62 8.85 5.60
CA ALA A 111 -4.69 9.51 4.88
C ALA A 111 -5.65 8.49 4.22
N ALA A 112 -5.15 7.39 3.68
CA ALA A 112 -5.98 6.34 3.10
C ALA A 112 -6.91 5.66 4.13
N LEU A 113 -6.51 5.56 5.40
CA LEU A 113 -7.34 4.99 6.47
C LEU A 113 -8.58 5.85 6.77
N THR A 114 -8.43 7.17 6.66
CA THR A 114 -9.45 8.14 7.10
C THR A 114 -10.24 8.75 5.94
N SER A 115 -9.71 8.70 4.72
CA SER A 115 -10.29 9.37 3.56
C SER A 115 -11.41 8.55 2.90
N ASP A 116 -12.49 9.22 2.55
CA ASP A 116 -13.60 8.67 1.75
C ASP A 116 -13.31 8.60 0.24
N GLY A 117 -12.11 9.04 -0.17
CA GLY A 117 -11.59 8.90 -1.52
C GLY A 117 -10.06 8.71 -1.55
N PRO A 118 -9.45 8.60 -2.74
CA PRO A 118 -8.00 8.51 -2.87
C PRO A 118 -7.27 9.64 -2.12
N PRO A 119 -6.13 9.38 -1.44
CA PRO A 119 -5.41 10.40 -0.70
C PRO A 119 -5.00 11.56 -1.60
N ALA A 120 -5.34 12.78 -1.20
CA ALA A 120 -4.80 14.00 -1.81
C ALA A 120 -3.38 14.24 -1.29
N GLY A 121 -2.43 14.55 -2.17
CA GLY A 121 -1.05 14.81 -1.76
C GLY A 121 -0.04 14.37 -2.80
N PRO A 122 0.16 13.05 -3.01
CA PRO A 122 1.09 12.57 -4.01
C PRO A 122 0.56 12.80 -5.42
N ASP A 123 1.48 12.86 -6.39
CA ASP A 123 1.11 12.83 -7.79
C ASP A 123 0.85 11.37 -8.21
N TRP A 124 -0.43 11.03 -8.37
CA TRP A 124 -0.86 9.69 -8.77
C TRP A 124 -0.71 9.52 -10.29
N ARG A 125 0.21 8.64 -10.70
CA ARG A 125 0.45 8.33 -12.11
C ARG A 125 0.00 6.92 -12.41
N ARG A 126 -0.74 6.75 -13.50
CA ARG A 126 -1.20 5.43 -13.94
C ARG A 126 -0.01 4.58 -14.38
N LEU A 127 -0.02 3.31 -14.00
CA LEU A 127 0.90 2.32 -14.52
C LEU A 127 0.19 1.62 -15.69
N ASP A 128 0.64 1.85 -16.92
CA ASP A 128 0.14 1.14 -18.12
C ASP A 128 0.71 -0.28 -18.24
#